data_AF-A0A1H5R2L8-F1
#
_entry.id   AF-A0A1H5R2L8-F1
#
_cell.length_a   1.000
_cell.length_b   1.000
_cell.length_c   1.000
_cell.angle_alpha   90.00
_cell.angle_beta   90.00
_cell.angle_gamma   90.00
#
_symmetry.space_group_name_H-M   'P 1'
#
loop_
_entity.id
_entity.type
_entity.pdbx_description
1 polymer ?
#
loop_
_entity_poly.entity_id
_entity_poly.type
_entity_poly.pdbx_seq_one_letter_code
_entity_poly.pdbx_strand_id
1 'polypeptide(L)'
;MAKVLYHITMSLDGFVAAPGDDMTWLSGLHAGPNPVVERVIDGIGAIVMGHHTYAPATTAEGKVYGGRWEGPIFVVTRSAAPSPGFTLVPDLAEAVSEASATAGDGYVAVLGAATARRCYEAGLLDEVLVHVAPVLLGDGVRLFERRGGAPVRLEALELSHAGPILNGWYRVV
;
A
#
# COMPACT_ATOMS: atom_id res chain seq x y z
N MET A 1 -10.95 -14.56 -7.66
CA MET A 1 -10.45 -14.40 -6.27
C MET A 1 -9.56 -13.19 -6.25
N ALA A 2 -9.81 -12.29 -5.30
CA ALA A 2 -9.13 -11.01 -5.22
C ALA A 2 -7.61 -11.16 -5.10
N LYS A 3 -6.88 -10.23 -5.71
CA LYS A 3 -5.42 -10.15 -5.61
C LYS A 3 -4.99 -9.23 -4.49
N VAL A 4 -4.10 -9.72 -3.63
CA VAL A 4 -3.52 -8.92 -2.54
C VAL A 4 -2.36 -8.10 -3.11
N LEU A 5 -2.59 -6.80 -3.23
CA LEU A 5 -1.73 -5.87 -3.94
C LEU A 5 -1.09 -4.88 -2.97
N TYR A 6 0.24 -4.89 -2.86
CA TYR A 6 0.97 -3.80 -2.22
C TYR A 6 1.12 -2.62 -3.19
N HIS A 7 0.28 -1.60 -3.04
CA HIS A 7 0.23 -0.43 -3.90
C HIS A 7 0.79 0.80 -3.17
N ILE A 8 1.91 1.36 -3.64
CA ILE A 8 2.58 2.44 -2.92
C ILE A 8 3.47 3.34 -3.79
N THR A 9 3.65 4.59 -3.36
CA THR A 9 4.66 5.51 -3.89
C THR A 9 5.94 5.48 -3.05
N MET A 10 7.08 5.52 -3.72
CA MET A 10 8.41 5.41 -3.12
C MET A 10 9.36 6.43 -3.77
N SER A 11 10.30 6.96 -2.99
CA SER A 11 11.45 7.75 -3.46
C SER A 11 12.43 6.89 -4.26
N LEU A 12 13.22 7.47 -5.15
CA LEU A 12 14.19 6.77 -6.00
C LEU A 12 15.18 5.90 -5.19
N ASP A 13 15.50 6.32 -3.97
CA ASP A 13 16.41 5.63 -3.04
C ASP A 13 15.73 4.65 -2.07
N GLY A 14 14.44 4.39 -2.23
CA GLY A 14 13.80 3.23 -1.61
C GLY A 14 12.90 3.50 -0.40
N PHE A 15 12.49 4.75 -0.16
CA PHE A 15 11.72 5.14 1.02
C PHE A 15 10.28 5.55 0.66
N VAL A 16 9.32 5.13 1.48
CA VAL A 16 7.88 5.40 1.30
C VAL A 16 7.36 6.52 2.20
N ALA A 17 8.09 6.82 3.26
CA ALA A 17 7.87 7.96 4.15
C ALA A 17 9.23 8.49 4.61
N ALA A 18 9.32 9.79 4.83
CA ALA A 18 10.48 10.41 5.46
C ALA A 18 10.52 10.09 6.97
N PRO A 19 11.60 10.44 7.70
CA PRO A 19 11.70 10.16 9.14
C PRO A 19 10.48 10.66 9.92
N GLY A 20 10.01 9.84 10.87
CA GLY A 20 8.81 10.15 11.65
C GLY A 20 7.48 9.93 10.90
N ASP A 21 7.47 9.03 9.91
CA ASP A 21 6.32 8.72 9.05
C ASP A 21 5.80 9.94 8.25
N ASP A 22 6.68 10.91 7.98
CA ASP A 22 6.34 12.14 7.28
C ASP A 22 6.04 11.87 5.80
N MET A 23 4.82 12.21 5.38
CA MET A 23 4.32 12.07 4.01
C MET A 23 4.30 13.39 3.23
N THR A 24 4.72 14.51 3.85
CA THR A 24 4.73 15.83 3.21
C THR A 24 5.67 15.89 2.01
N TRP A 25 6.66 14.99 1.92
CA TRP A 25 7.56 14.87 0.77
C TRP A 25 6.83 14.53 -0.54
N LEU A 26 5.63 13.95 -0.47
CA LEU A 26 4.77 13.74 -1.64
C LEU A 26 4.17 15.05 -2.18
N SER A 27 4.14 16.10 -1.36
CA SER A 27 3.59 17.41 -1.76
C SER A 27 4.41 17.99 -2.89
N GLY A 28 3.74 18.42 -3.95
CA GLY A 28 4.40 18.99 -5.13
C GLY A 28 4.93 17.95 -6.12
N LEU A 29 4.73 16.65 -5.88
CA LEU A 29 4.89 15.62 -6.91
C LEU A 29 3.79 15.78 -7.96
N HIS A 30 4.08 16.56 -9.01
CA HIS A 30 3.19 16.73 -10.15
C HIS A 30 3.42 15.61 -11.16
N ALA A 31 2.74 14.48 -10.97
CA ALA A 31 2.80 13.36 -11.91
C ALA A 31 1.89 13.56 -13.16
N GLY A 32 0.93 14.49 -13.09
CA GLY A 32 -0.18 14.53 -14.04
C GLY A 32 -1.07 13.27 -13.90
N PRO A 33 -1.99 13.02 -14.85
CA PRO A 33 -2.78 11.80 -14.86
C PRO A 33 -1.89 10.55 -14.95
N ASN A 34 -2.15 9.55 -14.11
CA ASN A 34 -1.44 8.27 -14.17
C ASN A 34 -2.45 7.14 -14.44
N PRO A 35 -2.56 6.65 -15.69
CA PRO A 35 -3.53 5.62 -16.06
C PRO A 35 -3.42 4.33 -15.25
N VAL A 36 -2.24 3.98 -14.74
CA VAL A 36 -2.06 2.78 -13.90
C VAL A 36 -2.74 2.98 -12.56
N VAL A 37 -2.56 4.15 -11.94
CA VAL A 37 -3.20 4.49 -10.67
C VAL A 37 -4.71 4.51 -10.81
N GLU A 38 -5.25 5.10 -11.90
CA GLU A 38 -6.70 5.08 -12.17
C GLU A 38 -7.23 3.65 -12.24
N ARG A 39 -6.61 2.79 -13.07
CA ARG A 39 -7.02 1.39 -13.24
C ARG A 39 -7.01 0.61 -11.93
N VAL A 40 -6.00 0.85 -11.10
CA VAL A 40 -5.87 0.14 -9.83
C VAL A 40 -6.93 0.63 -8.85
N ILE A 41 -7.14 1.95 -8.72
CA ILE A 41 -8.19 2.50 -7.86
C ILE A 41 -9.57 1.96 -8.24
N ASP A 42 -9.89 1.92 -9.54
CA ASP A 42 -11.15 1.38 -10.05
C ASP A 42 -11.34 -0.12 -9.74
N GLY A 43 -10.23 -0.86 -9.59
CA GLY A 43 -10.23 -2.28 -9.28
C GLY A 43 -10.17 -2.62 -7.79
N ILE A 44 -9.93 -1.65 -6.89
CA ILE A 44 -9.83 -1.93 -5.45
C ILE A 44 -11.23 -2.14 -4.88
N GLY A 45 -11.46 -3.34 -4.32
CA GLY A 45 -12.68 -3.66 -3.60
C GLY A 45 -12.56 -3.55 -2.08
N ALA A 46 -11.34 -3.62 -1.54
CA ALA A 46 -11.10 -3.43 -0.10
C ALA A 46 -9.66 -3.00 0.18
N ILE A 47 -9.44 -2.39 1.35
CA ILE A 47 -8.10 -2.00 1.83
C ILE A 47 -7.75 -2.75 3.11
N VAL A 48 -6.50 -3.19 3.22
CA VAL A 48 -5.90 -3.66 4.48
C VAL A 48 -4.76 -2.72 4.86
N MET A 49 -4.75 -2.22 6.09
CA MET A 49 -3.68 -1.36 6.60
C MET A 49 -3.28 -1.71 8.04
N GLY A 50 -2.08 -1.29 8.43
CA GLY A 50 -1.58 -1.48 9.79
C GLY A 50 -1.84 -0.28 10.69
N HIS A 51 -1.63 -0.45 12.00
CA HIS A 51 -1.81 0.60 13.00
C HIS A 51 -1.06 1.92 12.66
N HIS A 52 0.16 1.82 12.14
CA HIS A 52 0.98 3.01 11.82
C HIS A 52 0.43 3.81 10.63
N THR A 53 -0.32 3.16 9.73
CA THR A 53 -1.00 3.83 8.62
C THR A 53 -2.37 4.35 9.05
N TYR A 54 -3.02 3.62 9.95
CA TYR A 54 -4.32 3.97 10.50
C TYR A 54 -4.29 5.23 11.37
N ALA A 55 -3.35 5.34 12.30
CA ALA A 55 -3.33 6.47 13.25
C ALA A 55 -3.27 7.83 12.52
N PRO A 56 -2.34 8.07 11.57
CA PRO A 56 -2.35 9.29 10.77
C PRO A 56 -3.63 9.45 9.94
N ALA A 57 -4.13 8.37 9.31
CA ALA A 57 -5.36 8.42 8.51
C ALA A 57 -6.57 8.89 9.33
N THR A 58 -6.71 8.45 10.58
CA THR A 58 -7.78 8.90 11.47
C THR A 58 -7.64 10.34 11.95
N THR A 59 -6.42 10.90 11.93
CA THR A 59 -6.16 12.30 12.32
C THR A 59 -6.21 13.27 11.14
N ALA A 60 -5.90 12.80 9.93
CA ALA A 60 -6.21 13.47 8.68
C ALA A 60 -7.70 13.24 8.33
N GLU A 61 -8.20 13.78 7.22
CA GLU A 61 -9.61 13.59 6.80
C GLU A 61 -10.01 12.11 6.52
N GLY A 62 -9.20 11.10 6.87
CA GLY A 62 -9.50 9.68 6.61
C GLY A 62 -9.45 9.28 5.15
N LYS A 63 -9.07 10.20 4.26
CA LYS A 63 -9.19 10.07 2.81
C LYS A 63 -8.01 9.31 2.22
N VAL A 64 -8.21 8.02 1.99
CA VAL A 64 -7.29 7.19 1.20
C VAL A 64 -7.33 7.63 -0.27
N TYR A 65 -6.18 7.54 -0.97
CA TYR A 65 -6.05 8.01 -2.36
C TYR A 65 -6.51 9.46 -2.60
N GLY A 66 -6.33 10.35 -1.61
CA GLY A 66 -6.79 11.73 -1.69
C GLY A 66 -8.31 11.86 -1.81
N GLY A 67 -9.07 10.86 -1.34
CA GLY A 67 -10.53 10.83 -1.39
C GLY A 67 -11.11 10.31 -2.71
N ARG A 68 -10.25 9.76 -3.58
CA ARG A 68 -10.66 9.21 -4.88
C ARG A 68 -11.21 7.80 -4.81
N TRP A 69 -11.10 7.16 -3.64
CA TRP A 69 -11.62 5.83 -3.39
C TRP A 69 -12.39 5.82 -2.07
N GLU A 70 -13.51 5.12 -2.06
CA GLU A 70 -14.33 4.86 -0.88
C GLU A 70 -14.69 3.38 -0.85
N GLY A 71 -14.68 2.80 0.34
CA GLY A 71 -14.97 1.39 0.51
C GLY A 71 -14.50 0.85 1.86
N PRO A 72 -14.56 -0.47 2.04
CA PRO A 72 -14.25 -1.11 3.32
C PRO A 72 -12.74 -1.11 3.60
N ILE A 73 -12.38 -0.63 4.79
CA ILE A 73 -10.99 -0.57 5.26
C ILE A 73 -10.84 -1.45 6.50
N PHE A 74 -9.98 -2.47 6.40
CA PHE A 74 -9.63 -3.37 7.48
C PHE A 74 -8.29 -2.95 8.09
N VAL A 75 -8.28 -2.75 9.40
CA VAL A 75 -7.12 -2.24 10.15
C VAL A 75 -6.59 -3.34 11.05
N VAL A 76 -5.37 -3.79 10.79
CA VAL A 76 -4.70 -4.82 11.57
C VAL A 76 -4.15 -4.22 12.86
N THR A 77 -4.89 -4.34 13.96
CA THR A 77 -4.56 -3.75 15.25
C THR A 77 -5.25 -4.46 16.42
N ARG A 78 -4.62 -4.40 17.60
CA ARG A 78 -5.16 -4.97 18.85
C ARG A 78 -5.55 -3.91 19.89
N SER A 79 -5.20 -2.65 19.67
CA SER A 79 -5.21 -1.62 20.72
C SER A 79 -5.70 -0.25 20.24
N ALA A 80 -6.34 -0.17 19.08
CA ALA A 80 -6.90 1.07 18.56
C ALA A 80 -8.35 1.27 19.00
N ALA A 81 -8.76 2.53 19.16
CA ALA A 81 -10.17 2.86 19.32
C ALA A 81 -10.88 2.73 17.96
N PRO A 82 -12.09 2.17 17.91
CA PRO A 82 -12.88 2.13 16.68
C PRO A 82 -13.13 3.55 16.12
N SER A 83 -13.14 3.67 14.80
CA SER A 83 -13.51 4.90 14.10
C SER A 83 -14.47 4.56 12.96
N PRO A 84 -15.48 5.40 12.66
CA PRO A 84 -16.39 5.18 11.53
C PRO A 84 -15.64 4.96 10.21
N GLY A 85 -16.07 3.97 9.42
CA GLY A 85 -15.45 3.62 8.14
C GLY A 85 -14.28 2.63 8.24
N PHE A 86 -13.91 2.18 9.46
CA PHE A 86 -12.82 1.23 9.69
C PHE A 86 -13.28 0.00 10.46
N THR A 87 -12.91 -1.19 9.98
CA THR A 87 -13.08 -2.47 10.67
C THR A 87 -11.76 -2.84 11.32
N LEU A 88 -11.72 -2.91 12.65
CA LEU A 88 -10.51 -3.29 13.37
C LEU A 88 -10.42 -4.81 13.49
N VAL A 89 -9.31 -5.39 13.03
CA VAL A 89 -9.09 -6.84 13.02
C VAL A 89 -7.75 -7.17 13.71
N PRO A 90 -7.71 -8.06 14.71
CA PRO A 90 -6.47 -8.38 15.45
C PRO A 90 -5.43 -9.18 14.64
N ASP A 91 -5.90 -10.01 13.72
CA ASP A 91 -5.09 -10.92 12.93
C ASP A 91 -4.98 -10.48 11.47
N LEU A 92 -3.81 -10.68 10.87
CA LEU A 92 -3.55 -10.25 9.49
C LEU A 92 -4.24 -11.17 8.48
N ALA A 93 -4.21 -12.48 8.69
CA ALA A 93 -4.79 -13.43 7.74
C ALA A 93 -6.31 -13.32 7.74
N GLU A 94 -6.91 -13.11 8.91
CA GLU A 94 -8.34 -12.79 9.05
C GLU A 94 -8.70 -11.50 8.29
N ALA A 95 -7.94 -10.41 8.50
CA ALA A 95 -8.19 -9.14 7.81
C ALA A 95 -8.09 -9.27 6.28
N VAL A 96 -7.07 -9.98 5.78
CA VAL A 96 -6.90 -10.24 4.35
C VAL A 96 -8.00 -11.13 3.80
N SER A 97 -8.45 -12.13 4.57
CA SER A 97 -9.54 -13.01 4.17
C SER A 97 -10.86 -12.26 4.03
N GLU A 98 -11.23 -11.45 5.03
CA GLU A 98 -12.45 -10.63 5.00
C GLU A 98 -12.39 -9.58 3.88
N ALA A 99 -11.24 -8.92 3.71
CA ALA A 99 -11.03 -7.98 2.63
C ALA A 99 -11.15 -8.66 1.25
N SER A 100 -10.59 -9.86 1.09
CA SER A 100 -10.65 -10.61 -0.17
C SER A 100 -12.06 -11.06 -0.50
N ALA A 101 -12.83 -11.52 0.49
CA ALA A 101 -14.24 -11.85 0.32
C ALA A 101 -15.05 -10.62 -0.14
N THR A 102 -14.72 -9.45 0.41
CA THR A 102 -15.38 -8.20 0.04
C THR A 102 -14.96 -7.71 -1.35
N ALA A 103 -13.69 -7.88 -1.71
CA ALA A 103 -13.14 -7.40 -2.97
C ALA A 103 -13.54 -8.23 -4.21
N GLY A 104 -14.06 -9.45 -4.01
CA GLY A 104 -14.53 -10.31 -5.09
C GLY A 104 -13.38 -10.74 -6.04
N ASP A 105 -13.43 -10.28 -7.28
CA ASP A 105 -12.39 -10.52 -8.30
C ASP A 105 -11.45 -9.33 -8.52
N GLY A 106 -11.58 -8.27 -7.72
CA GLY A 106 -10.73 -7.08 -7.76
C GLY A 106 -9.45 -7.20 -6.92
N TYR A 107 -9.01 -6.08 -6.37
CA TYR A 107 -7.82 -5.98 -5.53
C TYR A 107 -8.17 -5.75 -4.06
N VAL A 108 -7.40 -6.40 -3.19
CA VAL A 108 -7.20 -5.97 -1.81
C VAL A 108 -5.93 -5.13 -1.78
N ALA A 109 -6.07 -3.81 -1.64
CA ALA A 109 -4.91 -2.93 -1.55
C ALA A 109 -4.33 -2.97 -0.12
N VAL A 110 -3.07 -3.38 -0.01
CA VAL A 110 -2.31 -3.35 1.23
C VAL A 110 -1.58 -2.01 1.34
N LEU A 111 -1.88 -1.26 2.39
CA LEU A 111 -1.21 0.02 2.68
C LEU A 111 -0.27 -0.11 3.88
N GLY A 112 0.91 0.48 3.73
CA GLY A 112 1.99 0.48 4.73
C GLY A 112 3.01 -0.63 4.52
N ALA A 113 4.30 -0.26 4.53
CA ALA A 113 5.42 -1.17 4.27
C ALA A 113 5.49 -2.34 5.27
N ALA A 114 5.23 -2.08 6.55
CA ALA A 114 5.24 -3.13 7.57
C ALA A 114 4.12 -4.17 7.36
N THR A 115 2.93 -3.72 6.94
CA THR A 115 1.80 -4.61 6.63
C THR A 115 2.10 -5.45 5.40
N ALA A 116 2.59 -4.82 4.32
CA ALA A 116 2.98 -5.52 3.10
C ALA A 116 4.06 -6.58 3.35
N ARG A 117 5.07 -6.27 4.16
CA ARG A 117 6.07 -7.26 4.59
C ARG A 117 5.44 -8.44 5.32
N ARG A 118 4.53 -8.19 6.26
CA ARG A 118 3.85 -9.27 6.99
C ARG A 118 2.96 -10.11 6.07
N CYS A 119 2.31 -9.51 5.06
CA CYS A 119 1.57 -10.25 4.04
C CYS A 119 2.50 -11.17 3.25
N TYR A 120 3.66 -10.67 2.83
CA TYR A 120 4.67 -11.49 2.15
C TYR A 120 5.16 -12.65 3.03
N GLU A 121 5.50 -12.38 4.29
CA GLU A 121 5.99 -13.42 5.23
C GLU A 121 4.93 -14.49 5.52
N ALA A 122 3.65 -14.15 5.44
CA ALA A 122 2.53 -15.06 5.60
C ALA A 122 2.12 -15.78 4.30
N GLY A 123 2.80 -15.52 3.17
CA GLY A 123 2.43 -16.07 1.86
C GLY A 123 1.11 -15.51 1.29
N LEU A 124 0.70 -14.33 1.75
CA LEU A 124 -0.57 -13.68 1.39
C LEU A 124 -0.41 -12.62 0.30
N LEU A 125 0.81 -12.17 -0.02
CA LEU A 125 1.04 -11.10 -0.98
C LEU A 125 1.17 -11.65 -2.41
N ASP A 126 0.25 -11.26 -3.30
CA ASP A 126 0.29 -11.66 -4.71
C ASP A 126 1.16 -10.71 -5.56
N GLU A 127 0.97 -9.41 -5.38
CA GLU A 127 1.47 -8.40 -6.32
C GLU A 127 2.03 -7.16 -5.60
N VAL A 128 2.96 -6.49 -6.26
CA VAL A 128 3.56 -5.23 -5.82
C VAL A 128 3.45 -4.23 -6.96
N LEU A 129 2.74 -3.13 -6.74
CA LEU A 129 2.72 -1.97 -7.62
C LEU A 129 3.39 -0.79 -6.93
N VAL A 130 4.57 -0.42 -7.44
CA VAL A 130 5.36 0.68 -6.90
C VAL A 130 5.45 1.83 -7.90
N HIS A 131 5.22 3.04 -7.40
CA HIS A 131 5.40 4.29 -8.13
C HIS A 131 6.68 4.97 -7.65
N VAL A 132 7.73 4.98 -8.48
CA VAL A 132 9.02 5.57 -8.13
C VAL A 132 9.04 7.05 -8.52
N ALA A 133 9.10 7.90 -7.51
CA ALA A 133 9.23 9.34 -7.66
C ALA A 133 10.71 9.74 -7.82
N PRO A 134 11.02 10.79 -8.60
CA PRO A 134 12.38 11.29 -8.83
C PRO A 134 12.89 12.12 -7.63
N VAL A 135 12.78 11.56 -6.42
CA VAL A 135 13.18 12.19 -5.15
C VAL A 135 14.14 11.27 -4.43
N LEU A 136 15.16 11.83 -3.79
CA LEU A 136 16.04 11.11 -2.86
C LEU A 136 15.74 11.61 -1.45
N LEU A 137 15.24 10.73 -0.57
CA LEU A 137 14.90 11.09 0.81
C LEU A 137 16.08 10.92 1.77
N GLY A 138 17.02 10.02 1.46
CA GLY A 138 18.19 9.69 2.25
C GLY A 138 17.92 8.81 3.47
N ASP A 139 16.75 8.93 4.09
CA ASP A 139 16.34 8.14 5.25
C ASP A 139 14.80 8.06 5.38
N GLY A 140 14.33 7.19 6.28
CA GLY A 140 12.92 7.04 6.62
C GLY A 140 12.45 5.59 6.54
N VAL A 141 11.17 5.40 6.20
CA VAL A 141 10.55 4.08 6.12
C VAL A 141 10.89 3.46 4.77
N ARG A 142 11.63 2.35 4.77
CA ARG A 142 11.97 1.63 3.52
C ARG A 142 10.73 0.95 2.94
N LEU A 143 10.65 0.85 1.60
CA LEU A 143 9.62 0.09 0.88
C LEU A 143 9.47 -1.33 1.42
N PHE A 144 10.60 -1.99 1.67
CA PHE A 144 10.61 -3.36 2.14
C PHE A 144 11.83 -3.61 3.04
N GLU A 145 11.63 -3.59 4.36
CA GLU A 145 12.69 -3.86 5.33
C GLU A 145 12.57 -5.27 5.93
N ARG A 146 13.38 -6.21 5.43
CA ARG A 146 13.46 -7.59 5.95
C ARG A 146 14.91 -7.97 6.23
N ARG A 147 15.42 -7.54 7.38
CA ARG A 147 16.81 -7.80 7.80
C ARG A 147 17.07 -9.31 7.92
N GLY A 148 18.16 -9.78 7.32
CA GLY A 148 18.54 -11.20 7.33
C GLY A 148 17.66 -12.11 6.46
N GLY A 149 16.70 -11.55 5.70
CA GLY A 149 15.87 -12.31 4.78
C GLY A 149 16.58 -12.69 3.48
N ALA A 150 16.20 -13.83 2.90
CA ALA A 150 16.55 -14.16 1.52
C ALA A 150 15.93 -13.16 0.53
N PRO A 151 16.53 -12.98 -0.68
CA PRO A 151 15.96 -12.14 -1.73
C PRO A 151 14.55 -12.58 -2.10
N VAL A 152 13.63 -11.62 -2.19
CA VAL A 152 12.29 -11.84 -2.76
C VAL A 152 12.40 -11.75 -4.27
N ARG A 153 11.90 -12.76 -4.98
CA ARG A 153 11.87 -12.75 -6.44
C ARG A 153 10.54 -12.20 -6.92
N LEU A 154 10.61 -11.38 -7.95
CA LEU A 154 9.48 -10.69 -8.54
C LEU A 154 9.51 -10.89 -10.05
N GLU A 155 8.34 -11.16 -10.64
CA GLU A 155 8.14 -11.22 -12.09
C GLU A 155 7.43 -9.93 -12.54
N ALA A 156 7.96 -9.26 -13.56
CA ALA A 156 7.33 -8.04 -14.08
C ALA A 156 6.03 -8.37 -14.82
N LEU A 157 4.93 -7.73 -14.41
CA LEU A 157 3.64 -7.77 -15.10
C LEU A 157 3.49 -6.57 -16.04
N GLU A 158 3.85 -5.38 -15.56
CA GLU A 158 3.81 -4.13 -16.33
C GLU A 158 4.92 -3.20 -15.88
N LEU A 159 5.61 -2.57 -16.83
CA LEU A 159 6.52 -1.45 -16.59
C LEU A 159 6.05 -0.27 -17.44
N SER A 160 5.75 0.86 -16.81
CA SER A 160 5.25 2.06 -17.51
C SER A 160 5.68 3.33 -16.79
N HIS A 161 5.29 4.50 -17.28
CA HIS A 161 5.55 5.77 -16.60
C HIS A 161 4.41 6.77 -16.83
N ALA A 162 4.27 7.72 -15.91
CA ALA A 162 3.36 8.86 -16.02
C ALA A 162 4.12 10.13 -15.65
N GLY A 163 4.40 10.96 -16.65
CA GLY A 163 5.33 12.07 -16.50
C GLY A 163 6.69 11.58 -15.95
N PRO A 164 7.18 12.11 -14.82
CA PRO A 164 8.45 11.71 -14.23
C PRO A 164 8.35 10.48 -13.29
N ILE A 165 7.16 9.92 -13.08
CA ILE A 165 6.95 8.77 -12.18
C ILE A 165 7.08 7.47 -12.97
N LEU A 166 7.94 6.57 -12.50
CA LEU A 166 8.04 5.20 -13.04
C LEU A 166 7.04 4.30 -12.30
N ASN A 167 6.31 3.49 -13.03
CA ASN A 167 5.40 2.48 -12.49
C ASN A 167 6.04 1.10 -12.70
N GLY A 168 6.21 0.34 -11.63
CA GLY A 168 6.60 -1.05 -11.69
C GLY A 168 5.54 -1.93 -11.04
N TRP A 169 4.90 -2.77 -11.84
CA TRP A 169 3.92 -3.76 -11.38
C TRP A 169 4.51 -5.16 -11.51
N TYR A 170 4.55 -5.87 -10.39
CA TYR A 170 5.18 -7.17 -10.29
C TYR A 170 4.28 -8.19 -9.60
N ARG A 171 4.47 -9.45 -9.95
CA ARG A 171 3.98 -10.63 -9.22
C ARG A 171 5.07 -11.18 -8.31
N VAL A 172 4.70 -11.63 -7.11
CA VAL A 172 5.58 -12.37 -6.20
C VAL A 172 5.71 -13.83 -6.66
N VAL A 173 6.93 -14.36 -6.74
CA VAL A 173 7.24 -15.74 -7.17
C VAL A 173 8.02 -16.56 -6.15
#